data_AF-A0A966FH96-F1
#
_entry.id   AF-A0A966FH96-F1
#
_cell.length_a   1.000
_cell.length_b   1.000
_cell.length_c   1.000
_cell.angle_alpha   90.00
_cell.angle_beta   90.00
_cell.angle_gamma   90.00
#
_symmetry.space_group_name_H-M   'P 1'
#
loop_
_entity.id
_entity.type
_entity.pdbx_description
1 polymer ?
#
loop_
_entity_poly.entity_id
_entity_poly.type
_entity_poly.pdbx_seq_one_letter_code
_entity_poly.pdbx_strand_id
1 'polypeptide(L)' 'ISHPERYFAIIAKGDEVLDWREMTGHYPGVVTQLLPAGDHALSDFAQHLDKVLAFLNLV' A
#
# COMPACT_ATOMS: atom_id res chain seq x y z
N ILE A 1 12.99 3.21 8.01
CA ILE A 1 13.16 2.31 6.83
C ILE A 1 14.50 2.60 6.18
N SER A 2 15.28 1.59 5.77
CA SER A 2 16.65 1.78 5.28
C SER A 2 16.77 2.04 3.77
N HIS A 3 15.86 1.50 2.96
CA HIS A 3 15.87 1.59 1.49
C HIS A 3 14.43 1.63 0.95
N PRO A 4 13.81 2.82 0.94
CA PRO A 4 12.38 2.98 0.62
C PRO A 4 11.98 2.43 -0.75
N GLU A 5 12.89 2.45 -1.72
CA GLU A 5 12.70 1.97 -3.09
C GLU A 5 12.41 0.46 -3.19
N ARG A 6 12.73 -0.30 -2.14
CA ARG A 6 12.48 -1.75 -2.06
C ARG A 6 11.09 -2.10 -1.54
N TYR A 7 10.29 -1.10 -1.18
CA TYR A 7 8.97 -1.28 -0.61
C TYR A 7 7.90 -0.68 -1.51
N PHE A 8 6.75 -1.34 -1.53
CA PHE A 8 5.52 -0.84 -2.12
C PHE A 8 4.40 -0.99 -1.09
N ALA A 9 3.75 0.11 -0.73
CA ALA A 9 2.69 0.13 0.28
C ALA A 9 1.33 0.34 -0.40
N ILE A 10 0.37 -0.54 -0.13
CA ILE A 10 -1.04 -0.32 -0.46
C ILE A 10 -1.75 -0.01 0.85
N ILE A 11 -2.38 1.15 0.93
CA ILE A 11 -3.02 1.65 2.16
C ILE A 11 -4.44 2.08 1.83
N ALA A 12 -5.43 1.53 2.52
CA ALA A 12 -6.82 1.95 2.39
C ALA A 12 -7.15 3.08 3.37
N LYS A 13 -7.75 4.17 2.89
CA LYS A 13 -8.24 5.23 3.80
C LYS A 13 -9.43 4.80 4.67
N GLY A 14 -10.13 3.73 4.25
CA GLY A 14 -11.25 3.15 4.99
C GLY A 14 -10.85 2.05 5.97
N ASP A 15 -9.54 1.79 6.13
CA ASP A 15 -9.02 0.87 7.13
C ASP A 15 -9.61 1.17 8.51
N GLU A 16 -10.34 0.20 9.05
CA GLU A 16 -11.08 0.28 10.30
C GLU A 16 -10.23 -0.09 11.52
N VAL A 17 -9.00 -0.55 11.31
CA VAL A 17 -8.08 -1.02 12.36
C VAL A 17 -6.92 -0.05 12.55
N LEU A 18 -6.35 0.48 11.46
CA LEU A 18 -5.17 1.35 11.45
C LEU A 18 -5.46 2.72 10.81
N ASP A 19 -4.92 3.80 11.38
CA ASP A 19 -5.00 5.13 10.76
C ASP A 19 -4.03 5.23 9.56
N TRP A 20 -4.59 5.40 8.37
CA TRP A 20 -3.83 5.57 7.13
C TRP A 20 -2.83 6.74 7.17
N ARG A 21 -3.08 7.77 7.98
CA ARG A 21 -2.15 8.91 8.14
C ARG A 21 -0.89 8.49 8.87
N GLU A 22 -1.04 7.66 9.90
CA GLU A 22 0.12 7.10 10.62
C GLU A 22 0.88 6.13 9.73
N MET A 23 0.17 5.27 8.99
CA MET A 23 0.80 4.34 8.05
C MET A 23 1.59 5.09 6.97
N THR A 24 0.99 6.07 6.30
CA THR A 24 1.70 6.89 5.29
C THR A 24 2.88 7.67 5.88
N GLY A 25 2.75 8.16 7.12
CA GLY A 25 3.83 8.82 7.85
C GLY A 25 4.98 7.88 8.25
N HIS A 26 4.68 6.60 8.52
CA HIS A 26 5.68 5.60 8.89
C HIS A 26 6.56 5.15 7.71
N TYR A 27 6.05 5.28 6.47
CA TYR A 27 6.73 4.85 5.25
C TYR A 27 7.15 6.02 4.33
N PRO A 28 7.97 6.98 4.80
CA PRO A 28 8.38 8.11 3.98
C PRO A 28 9.26 7.65 2.81
N GLY A 29 8.97 8.18 1.61
CA GLY A 29 9.70 7.89 0.37
C GLY A 29 9.40 6.53 -0.25
N VAL A 30 8.56 5.71 0.37
CA VAL A 30 8.09 4.43 -0.19
C VAL A 30 7.04 4.70 -1.25
N VAL A 31 7.10 3.94 -2.36
CA VAL A 31 6.05 4.00 -3.38
C VAL A 31 4.74 3.55 -2.74
N THR A 32 3.78 4.47 -2.64
CA THR A 32 2.55 4.24 -1.90
C THR A 32 1.33 4.42 -2.79
N GLN A 33 0.50 3.40 -2.86
CA GLN A 33 -0.84 3.45 -3.41
C GLN A 33 -1.85 3.67 -2.28
N LEU A 34 -2.27 4.92 -2.10
CA LEU A 34 -3.29 5.28 -1.13
C LEU A 34 -4.68 5.19 -1.78
N LEU A 35 -5.48 4.20 -1.35
CA LEU A 35 -6.82 3.95 -1.87
C LEU A 35 -7.84 4.89 -1.19
N PRO A 36 -8.82 5.44 -1.92
CA PRO A 36 -9.80 6.36 -1.37
C PRO A 36 -10.79 5.70 -0.40
N ALA A 37 -10.99 4.38 -0.51
CA ALA A 37 -11.86 3.53 0.31
C ALA A 37 -11.19 2.16 0.51
N GLY A 38 -11.92 1.19 1.07
CA GLY A 38 -11.45 -0.17 1.35
C GLY A 38 -11.54 -0.49 2.84
N ASP A 39 -11.06 -1.67 3.21
CA ASP A 39 -10.97 -2.16 4.58
C ASP A 39 -9.53 -2.58 4.91
N HIS A 40 -9.25 -2.86 6.19
CA HIS A 40 -7.94 -3.32 6.64
C HIS A 40 -7.48 -4.60 5.94
N ALA A 41 -8.44 -5.46 5.58
CA ALA A 41 -8.18 -6.74 4.94
C ALA A 41 -7.71 -6.58 3.48
N LEU A 42 -7.84 -5.39 2.89
CA LEU A 42 -7.72 -5.16 1.45
C LEU A 42 -8.58 -6.20 0.70
N SER A 43 -9.88 -6.29 1.03
CA SER A 43 -10.80 -7.30 0.48
C SER A 43 -10.83 -7.35 -1.06
N ASP A 44 -10.46 -6.26 -1.73
CA ASP A 44 -10.34 -6.11 -3.18
C ASP A 44 -8.88 -6.25 -3.69
N PHE A 45 -7.96 -6.82 -2.92
CA PHE A 45 -6.53 -6.92 -3.23
C PHE A 45 -6.23 -7.48 -4.63
N ALA A 46 -7.05 -8.40 -5.14
CA ALA A 46 -6.92 -8.94 -6.50
C ALA A 46 -6.90 -7.84 -7.58
N GLN A 47 -7.60 -6.71 -7.37
CA GLN A 47 -7.61 -5.57 -8.28
C GLN A 47 -6.31 -4.76 -8.27
N HIS A 48 -5.42 -5.02 -7.30
CA HIS A 48 -4.15 -4.33 -7.14
C HIS A 48 -2.95 -5.23 -7.45
N LEU A 49 -3.19 -6.51 -7.72
CA LEU A 49 -2.15 -7.52 -7.94
C LEU A 49 -1.22 -7.15 -9.11
N ASP A 50 -1.76 -6.66 -10.22
CA ASP A 50 -0.96 -6.27 -11.39
C ASP A 50 0.13 -5.24 -11.05
N LYS A 51 -0.19 -4.27 -10.19
CA LYS A 51 0.78 -3.26 -9.74
C LYS A 51 1.83 -3.84 -8.81
N VAL A 52 1.45 -4.80 -7.96
CA VAL A 52 2.39 -5.53 -7.10
C VAL A 52 3.36 -6.34 -7.96
N LEU A 53 2.85 -7.07 -8.96
CA LEU A 53 3.68 -7.86 -9.87
C LEU A 53 4.62 -6.99 -10.70
N ALA A 54 4.13 -5.85 -11.20
CA ALA A 54 4.95 -4.88 -11.92
C ALA A 54 6.06 -4.29 -11.02
N PHE A 55 5.74 -3.93 -9.77
CA PHE A 55 6.74 -3.47 -8.81
C PHE A 55 7.83 -4.51 -8.54
N LEU A 56 7.46 -5.79 -8.49
CA LEU A 56 8.38 -6.91 -8.30
C LEU A 56 9.11 -7.32 -9.59
N ASN A 57 8.84 -6.66 -10.73
CA ASN A 57 9.35 -7.02 -12.06
C ASN A 57 9.04 -8.48 -12.46
N LEU A 58 7.82 -8.92 -12.17
CA LEU A 58 7.32 -10.26 -12.54
C LEU A 58 6.43 -10.24 -13.79
N VAL A 59 6.12 -9.06 -14.32
CA VAL A 59 5.36 -8.78 -15.55
C VAL A 59 5.91 -7.57 -16.27
#